data_AF-A0A4P8MR76-F1
#
_entry.id   AF-A0A4P8MR76-F1
#
_cell.length_a   1.000
_cell.length_b   1.000
_cell.length_c   1.000
_cell.angle_alpha   90.00
_cell.angle_beta   90.00
_cell.angle_gamma   90.00
#
_symmetry.space_group_name_H-M   'P 1'
#
loop_
_entity.id
_entity.type
_entity.pdbx_description
1 polymer ?
#
loop_
_entity_poly.entity_id
_entity_poly.type
_entity_poly.pdbx_seq_one_letter_code
_entity_poly.pdbx_strand_id
1 'polypeptide(L)'
;MTTKKQNLPLSGLILEMRNIIHNNGRFCFSDFVRDIEILISMQEKMNDFIQYWAIRENGTKIADYSHEVKIWAQSCKCQGIYKITFENGFYSFERINI
;
A
#
# COMPACT_ATOMS: atom_id res chain seq x y z
N MET A 1 -6.08 -8.95 15.89
CA MET A 1 -4.78 -9.38 15.37
C MET A 1 -4.73 -8.98 13.90
N THR A 2 -3.82 -8.09 13.50
CA THR A 2 -3.63 -7.78 12.08
C THR A 2 -2.76 -8.85 11.46
N THR A 3 -3.34 -9.66 10.58
CA THR A 3 -2.64 -10.78 9.94
C THR A 3 -1.67 -10.25 8.90
N LYS A 4 -0.37 -10.45 9.13
CA LYS A 4 0.67 -10.18 8.13
C LYS A 4 0.63 -11.27 7.05
N LYS A 5 0.54 -10.85 5.79
CA LYS A 5 0.73 -11.70 4.62
C LYS A 5 2.20 -11.64 4.20
N GLN A 6 2.77 -12.77 3.80
CA GLN A 6 4.20 -12.91 3.50
C GLN A 6 4.39 -13.69 2.21
N ASN A 7 5.60 -13.61 1.65
CA ASN A 7 6.03 -14.34 0.45
C ASN A 7 5.09 -14.14 -0.75
N LEU A 8 4.51 -12.96 -0.87
CA LEU A 8 3.59 -12.63 -1.94
C LEU A 8 4.40 -12.31 -3.21
N PRO A 9 4.10 -12.93 -4.37
CA PRO A 9 4.54 -12.36 -5.64
C PRO A 9 3.81 -11.03 -5.89
N LEU A 10 4.29 -10.23 -6.84
CA LEU A 10 3.67 -8.94 -7.21
C LEU A 10 2.17 -9.08 -7.48
N SER A 11 1.75 -10.12 -8.21
CA SER A 11 0.33 -10.40 -8.48
C SER A 11 -0.48 -10.67 -7.22
N GLY A 12 0.11 -11.33 -6.22
CA GLY A 12 -0.48 -11.56 -4.91
C GLY A 12 -0.68 -10.25 -4.15
N LEU A 13 0.35 -9.38 -4.12
CA LEU A 13 0.23 -8.05 -3.51
C LEU A 13 -0.87 -7.21 -4.17
N ILE A 14 -0.90 -7.16 -5.51
CA ILE A 14 -1.91 -6.39 -6.26
C ILE A 14 -3.32 -6.88 -5.93
N LEU A 15 -3.54 -8.19 -5.82
CA LEU A 15 -4.83 -8.75 -5.44
C LEU A 15 -5.25 -8.30 -4.03
N GLU A 16 -4.33 -8.32 -3.08
CA GLU A 16 -4.58 -7.84 -1.71
C GLU A 16 -4.96 -6.37 -1.67
N MET A 17 -4.20 -5.52 -2.34
CA MET A 17 -4.47 -4.08 -2.42
C MET A 17 -5.82 -3.81 -3.09
N ARG A 18 -6.11 -4.48 -4.22
CA ARG A 18 -7.39 -4.36 -4.93
C ARG A 18 -8.58 -4.77 -4.06
N ASN A 19 -8.45 -5.86 -3.30
CA ASN A 19 -9.49 -6.33 -2.39
C ASN A 19 -9.76 -5.35 -1.24
N ILE A 20 -8.86 -4.42 -0.93
CA ILE A 20 -9.11 -3.40 0.08
C ILE A 20 -9.88 -2.21 -0.51
N ILE A 21 -9.57 -1.80 -1.74
CA ILE A 21 -10.17 -0.62 -2.37
C ILE A 21 -11.42 -0.89 -3.19
N HIS A 22 -11.85 -2.16 -3.34
CA HIS A 22 -12.91 -2.54 -4.28
C HIS A 22 -14.26 -1.84 -4.05
N ASN A 23 -14.52 -1.35 -2.83
CA ASN A 23 -15.74 -0.61 -2.47
C ASN A 23 -15.52 0.91 -2.29
N ASN A 24 -14.36 1.44 -2.69
CA ASN A 24 -14.05 2.86 -2.56
C ASN A 24 -14.48 3.68 -3.78
N GLY A 25 -14.50 4.99 -3.62
CA GLY A 25 -14.89 5.91 -4.68
C GLY A 25 -13.86 5.99 -5.82
N ARG A 26 -14.31 6.54 -6.95
CA ARG A 26 -13.62 6.48 -8.25
C ARG A 26 -12.14 6.93 -8.22
N PHE A 27 -11.81 7.97 -7.45
CA PHE A 27 -10.43 8.49 -7.37
C PHE A 27 -9.45 7.51 -6.70
N CYS A 28 -9.94 6.62 -5.84
CA CYS A 28 -9.15 5.58 -5.21
C CYS A 28 -8.53 4.61 -6.24
N PHE A 29 -9.23 4.34 -7.35
CA PHE A 29 -8.71 3.47 -8.41
C PHE A 29 -7.61 4.12 -9.25
N SER A 30 -7.69 5.43 -9.49
CA SER A 30 -6.65 6.16 -10.23
C SER A 30 -5.35 6.23 -9.42
N ASP A 31 -5.46 6.60 -8.14
CA ASP A 31 -4.31 6.64 -7.24
C ASP A 31 -3.71 5.25 -7.05
N PHE A 32 -4.55 4.21 -6.95
CA PHE A 32 -4.11 2.82 -6.87
C PHE A 32 -3.24 2.39 -8.05
N VAL A 33 -3.63 2.70 -9.30
CA VAL A 33 -2.80 2.36 -10.47
C VAL A 33 -1.42 3.00 -10.36
N ARG A 34 -1.37 4.27 -9.97
CA ARG A 34 -0.11 4.99 -9.75
C ARG A 34 0.73 4.38 -8.62
N ASP A 35 0.10 3.96 -7.53
CA ASP A 35 0.80 3.31 -6.41
C ASP A 35 1.44 1.98 -6.85
N ILE A 36 0.78 1.21 -7.72
CA ILE A 36 1.35 -0.01 -8.31
C ILE A 36 2.54 0.30 -9.22
N GLU A 37 2.45 1.33 -10.07
CA GLU A 37 3.56 1.77 -10.92
C GLU A 37 4.80 2.16 -10.10
N ILE A 38 4.59 2.85 -8.96
CA ILE A 38 5.67 3.21 -8.03
C ILE A 38 6.33 1.94 -7.47
N LEU A 39 5.54 0.97 -6.99
CA LEU A 39 6.05 -0.28 -6.44
C LEU A 39 6.86 -1.08 -7.48
N ILE A 40 6.39 -1.14 -8.72
CA ILE A 40 7.11 -1.81 -9.82
C ILE A 40 8.43 -1.09 -10.09
N SER A 41 8.41 0.25 -10.22
CA SER A 41 9.63 1.01 -10.49
C SER A 41 10.66 0.87 -9.36
N MET A 42 10.23 0.78 -8.11
CA MET A 42 11.12 0.51 -6.98
C MET A 42 11.72 -0.89 -7.05
N GLN A 43 10.91 -1.90 -7.38
CA GLN A 43 11.35 -3.28 -7.55
C GLN A 43 12.44 -3.43 -8.63
N GLU A 44 12.35 -2.66 -9.72
CA GLU A 44 13.35 -2.65 -10.79
C GLU A 44 14.68 -1.99 -10.39
N LYS A 45 14.65 -1.09 -9.40
CA LYS A 45 15.78 -0.23 -9.01
C LYS A 45 16.46 -0.65 -7.72
N MET A 46 15.77 -1.40 -6.86
CA MET A 46 16.20 -1.69 -5.49
C MET A 46 16.01 -3.18 -5.18
N ASN A 47 16.97 -3.76 -4.45
CA ASN A 47 16.87 -5.16 -4.02
C ASN A 47 15.80 -5.33 -2.92
N ASP A 48 15.75 -4.39 -1.98
CA ASP A 48 14.82 -4.41 -0.85
C ASP A 48 14.30 -2.98 -0.58
N PHE A 49 13.04 -2.87 -0.17
CA PHE A 49 12.46 -1.59 0.23
C PHE A 49 11.24 -1.75 1.15
N ILE A 50 10.87 -0.64 1.81
CA ILE A 50 9.64 -0.52 2.57
C ILE A 50 8.84 0.66 2.02
N GLN A 51 7.53 0.45 1.87
CA GLN A 51 6.56 1.50 1.56
C GLN A 51 5.39 1.43 2.53
N TYR A 52 4.79 2.58 2.79
CA TYR A 52 3.56 2.69 3.56
C TYR A 52 2.45 3.17 2.63
N TRP A 53 1.31 2.50 2.70
CA TRP A 53 0.17 2.75 1.82
C TRP A 53 -1.06 3.06 2.67
N ALA A 54 -1.57 4.29 2.58
CA ALA A 54 -2.78 4.72 3.25
C ALA A 54 -3.95 4.82 2.28
N ILE A 55 -5.14 4.56 2.83
CA ILE A 55 -6.39 4.51 2.08
C ILE A 55 -7.43 5.38 2.78
N ARG A 56 -8.14 6.15 1.97
CA ARG A 56 -9.36 6.87 2.34
C ARG A 56 -10.44 6.56 1.30
N GLU A 57 -11.66 7.00 1.57
CA GLU A 57 -12.81 6.77 0.68
C GLU A 57 -12.55 7.14 -0.79
N ASN A 58 -11.87 8.27 -1.03
CA ASN A 58 -11.63 8.82 -2.37
C ASN A 58 -10.14 9.01 -2.69
N GLY A 59 -9.29 8.06 -2.30
CA GLY A 59 -7.89 8.12 -2.71
C GLY A 59 -6.99 7.19 -1.95
N THR A 60 -5.77 7.06 -2.44
CA THR A 60 -4.69 6.34 -1.79
C THR A 60 -3.43 7.20 -1.77
N LYS A 61 -2.50 6.84 -0.90
CA LYS A 61 -1.17 7.44 -0.89
C LYS A 61 -0.15 6.41 -0.48
N ILE A 62 0.87 6.23 -1.32
CA ILE A 62 2.09 5.52 -0.97
C ILE A 62 3.21 6.50 -0.59
N ALA A 63 4.03 6.15 0.40
CA ALA A 63 5.22 6.92 0.79
C ALA A 63 6.27 6.06 1.50
N ASP A 64 7.51 6.53 1.51
CA ASP A 64 8.65 5.88 2.16
C ASP A 64 8.49 5.83 3.68
N TYR A 65 7.83 6.83 4.27
CA TYR A 65 7.70 6.95 5.71
C TYR A 65 6.26 6.91 6.21
N SER A 66 6.03 6.16 7.29
CA SER A 66 4.70 6.00 7.87
C SER A 66 4.07 7.32 8.34
N HIS A 67 4.88 8.30 8.76
CA HIS A 67 4.36 9.59 9.22
C HIS A 67 3.74 10.42 8.08
N GLU A 68 4.25 10.31 6.85
CA GLU A 68 3.74 11.07 5.70
C GLU A 68 2.35 10.60 5.30
N VAL A 69 2.12 9.28 5.33
CA VAL A 69 0.80 8.72 5.06
C VAL A 69 -0.17 8.95 6.21
N LYS A 70 0.31 9.02 7.46
CA LYS A 70 -0.50 9.41 8.62
C LYS A 70 -1.02 10.83 8.50
N ILE A 71 -0.12 11.80 8.27
CA ILE A 71 -0.49 13.22 8.14
C ILE A 71 -1.49 13.39 6.99
N TRP A 72 -1.23 12.75 5.85
CA TRP A 72 -2.16 12.79 4.73
C TRP A 72 -3.52 12.20 5.07
N ALA A 73 -3.54 11.05 5.75
CA ALA A 73 -4.77 10.37 6.12
C ALA A 73 -5.57 11.10 7.21
N GLN A 74 -4.92 11.87 8.09
CA GLN A 74 -5.59 12.69 9.13
C GLN A 74 -6.48 13.79 8.56
N SER A 75 -6.20 14.27 7.35
CA SER A 75 -7.03 15.29 6.67
C SER A 75 -8.43 14.79 6.30
N CYS A 76 -8.69 13.48 6.38
CA CYS A 76 -9.92 12.82 5.98
C CYS A 76 -10.21 11.60 6.88
N LYS A 77 -11.32 10.89 6.63
CA LYS A 77 -11.59 9.61 7.29
C LYS A 77 -10.68 8.50 6.72
N CYS A 78 -9.60 8.19 7.43
CA CYS A 78 -8.72 7.07 7.10
C CYS A 78 -9.45 5.73 7.25
N GLN A 79 -9.36 4.87 6.23
CA GLN A 79 -9.92 3.53 6.26
C GLN A 79 -8.89 2.47 6.68
N GLY A 80 -7.62 2.72 6.37
CA GLY A 80 -6.53 1.83 6.75
C GLY A 80 -5.17 2.35 6.28
N ILE A 81 -4.13 1.90 6.98
CA ILE A 81 -2.73 2.10 6.61
C ILE A 81 -2.05 0.74 6.64
N TYR A 82 -1.26 0.48 5.61
CA TYR A 82 -0.61 -0.79 5.37
C TYR A 82 0.88 -0.57 5.17
N LYS A 83 1.68 -1.51 5.66
CA LYS A 83 3.10 -1.58 5.40
C LYS A 83 3.33 -2.65 4.33
N ILE A 84 4.06 -2.25 3.28
CA ILE A 84 4.51 -3.10 2.18
C ILE A 84 6.02 -3.22 2.33
N THR A 85 6.54 -4.43 2.45
CA THR A 85 7.99 -4.68 2.42
C THR A 85 8.29 -5.57 1.25
N PHE A 86 9.26 -5.19 0.43
CA PHE A 86 9.85 -6.04 -0.60
C PHE A 86 11.22 -6.47 -0.12
N GLU A 87 11.44 -7.77 -0.03
CA GLU A 87 12.72 -8.34 0.41
C GLU A 87 12.92 -9.70 -0.25
N ASN A 88 14.14 -10.00 -0.70
CA ASN A 88 14.49 -11.29 -1.31
C ASN A 88 13.56 -11.72 -2.47
N GLY A 89 13.07 -10.75 -3.27
CA GLY A 89 12.20 -11.03 -4.42
C GLY A 89 10.71 -11.22 -4.09
N PHE A 90 10.31 -11.07 -2.82
CA PHE A 90 8.92 -11.26 -2.39
C PHE A 90 8.40 -10.07 -1.59
N TYR A 91 7.07 -9.90 -1.62
CA TYR A 91 6.37 -8.90 -0.83
C TYR A 91 5.82 -9.48 0.49
N SER A 92 5.85 -8.67 1.52
CA SER A 92 4.99 -8.83 2.71
C SER A 92 4.09 -7.62 2.87
N PHE A 93 2.90 -7.87 3.41
CA PHE A 93 1.82 -6.91 3.47
C PHE A 93 1.10 -7.04 4.81
N GLU A 94 1.08 -5.96 5.58
CA GLU A 94 0.42 -5.95 6.89
C GLU A 94 -0.29 -4.63 7.15
N ARG A 95 -1.51 -4.72 7.70
CA ARG A 95 -2.18 -3.54 8.23
C ARG A 95 -1.49 -3.14 9.53
N ILE A 96 -1.11 -1.88 9.63
CA ILE A 96 -0.49 -1.34 10.85
C ILE A 96 -1.52 -0.59 11.66
N ASN A 97 -1.52 -0.83 12.97
CA ASN A 97 -2.27 -0.01 13.91
C ASN A 97 -1.44 1.24 14.21
N ILE A 98 -2.10 2.38 14.15
CA ILE A 98 -1.51 3.69 14.42
C ILE A 98 -2.41 4.39 15.41
#